data_AF-A0A3X9FQN1-F1
#
_entry.id   AF-A0A3X9FQN1-F1
#
_cell.length_a   1.000
_cell.length_b   1.000
_cell.length_c   1.000
_cell.angle_alpha   90.00
_cell.angle_beta   90.00
_cell.angle_gamma   90.00
#
_symmetry.space_group_name_H-M   'P 1'
#
loop_
_entity.id
_entity.type
_entity.pdbx_description
1 polymer ?
#
loop_
_entity_poly.entity_id
_entity_poly.type
_entity_poly.pdbx_seq_one_letter_code
_entity_poly.pdbx_strand_id
1 'polypeptide(L)'
;MIKTHELISFADYIIKIMSYYPGKSVDFALDDILSLLEEKKSNEKINVVRTQLSPFITQKNNSLKDDSNIFDSRINDFANDIENRTPEEIESILNNVEVFKNVGAIKLFAKILGIKTAGRQNRLTLIKMIVKTIERSRIDKTIGNRSS
;
A
#
# COMPACT_ATOMS: atom_id res chain seq x y z
N MET A 1 6.15 17.57 42.38
CA MET A 1 6.79 18.68 41.65
C MET A 1 7.39 18.08 40.40
N ILE A 2 6.86 18.42 39.22
CA ILE A 2 7.40 17.94 37.94
C ILE A 2 8.85 18.41 37.85
N LYS A 3 9.76 17.50 37.50
CA LYS A 3 11.18 17.87 37.36
C LYS A 3 11.34 18.68 36.08
N THR A 4 12.20 19.71 36.09
CA THR A 4 12.44 20.58 34.93
C THR A 4 12.74 19.78 33.64
N HIS A 5 13.46 18.65 33.77
CA HIS A 5 13.74 17.75 32.66
C HIS A 5 12.47 17.12 32.05
N GLU A 6 11.49 16.75 32.87
CA GLU A 6 10.22 16.16 32.41
C GLU A 6 9.40 17.19 31.64
N LEU A 7 9.42 18.46 32.08
CA LEU A 7 8.74 19.55 31.39
C LEU A 7 9.38 19.87 30.03
N ILE A 8 10.72 19.87 29.96
CA ILE A 8 11.44 20.07 28.70
C ILE A 8 11.14 18.92 27.73
N SER A 9 11.23 17.67 28.22
CA SER A 9 10.92 16.49 27.40
C SER A 9 9.49 16.55 26.86
N PHE A 10 8.54 16.97 27.69
CA PHE A 10 7.15 17.15 27.26
C PHE A 10 7.02 18.23 26.19
N ALA A 11 7.66 19.39 26.37
CA ALA A 11 7.65 20.46 25.37
C ALA A 11 8.25 20.00 24.03
N ASP A 12 9.34 19.24 24.05
CA ASP A 12 9.96 18.67 22.83
C ASP A 12 9.00 17.73 22.09
N TYR A 13 8.24 16.91 22.83
CA TYR A 13 7.20 16.07 22.23
C TYR A 13 6.08 16.90 21.59
N ILE A 14 5.61 17.96 22.27
CA ILE A 14 4.59 18.84 21.71
C ILE A 14 5.11 19.55 20.46
N ILE A 15 6.33 20.09 20.48
CA ILE A 15 6.95 20.72 19.31
C ILE A 15 7.05 19.74 18.14
N LYS A 16 7.47 18.50 18.42
CA LYS A 16 7.57 17.45 17.41
C LYS A 16 6.21 17.16 16.77
N ILE A 17 5.15 17.04 17.56
CA ILE A 17 3.78 16.84 17.05
C ILE A 17 3.36 18.05 16.22
N MET A 18 3.53 19.26 16.76
CA MET A 18 3.12 20.51 16.11
C MET A 18 3.87 20.80 14.80
N SER A 19 5.05 20.21 14.59
CA SER A 19 5.76 20.32 13.29
C SER A 19 4.98 19.72 12.12
N TYR A 20 4.05 18.79 12.39
CA TYR A 20 3.13 18.22 11.40
C TYR A 20 1.83 19.04 11.21
N TYR A 21 1.59 20.05 12.06
CA TYR A 21 0.37 20.87 12.08
C TYR A 21 0.70 22.38 11.99
N PRO A 22 1.31 22.84 10.88
CA PRO A 22 1.71 24.25 10.74
C PRO A 22 0.49 25.19 10.77
N GLY A 23 0.56 26.22 11.60
CA GLY A 23 -0.49 27.24 11.73
C GLY A 23 -1.77 26.76 12.41
N LYS A 24 -1.73 25.61 13.10
CA LYS A 24 -2.85 25.08 13.89
C LYS A 24 -2.55 25.18 15.38
N SER A 25 -3.59 25.11 16.22
CA SER A 25 -3.46 25.05 17.66
C SER A 25 -3.13 23.63 18.13
N VAL A 26 -2.59 23.50 19.35
CA VAL A 26 -2.35 22.21 19.99
C VAL A 26 -3.67 21.45 20.16
N ASP A 27 -4.75 22.14 20.54
CA ASP A 27 -6.08 21.53 20.69
C ASP A 27 -6.54 20.88 19.38
N PHE A 28 -6.37 21.58 18.26
CA PHE A 28 -6.72 21.04 16.93
C PHE A 28 -5.93 19.77 16.61
N ALA A 29 -4.63 19.76 16.87
CA ALA A 29 -3.79 18.58 16.61
C ALA A 29 -4.21 17.39 17.49
N LEU A 30 -4.58 17.64 18.75
CA LEU A 30 -5.04 16.60 19.65
C LEU A 30 -6.42 16.05 19.25
N ASP A 31 -7.36 16.92 18.86
CA ASP A 31 -8.69 16.51 18.40
C ASP A 31 -8.61 15.69 17.10
N ASP A 32 -7.74 16.08 16.17
CA ASP A 32 -7.48 15.34 14.94
C ASP A 32 -6.89 13.94 15.25
N ILE A 33 -5.90 13.86 16.13
CA ILE A 33 -5.33 12.58 16.57
C ILE A 33 -6.39 11.71 17.26
N LEU A 34 -7.23 12.29 18.11
CA LEU A 34 -8.32 11.56 18.78
C LEU A 34 -9.33 11.03 17.75
N SER A 35 -9.72 11.86 16.78
CA SER A 35 -10.63 11.48 15.69
C SER A 35 -10.07 10.31 14.88
N LEU A 36 -8.79 10.36 14.52
CA LEU A 36 -8.09 9.26 13.84
C LEU A 36 -8.09 7.96 14.67
N LEU A 37 -7.96 8.06 15.99
CA LEU A 37 -8.00 6.90 16.89
C LEU A 37 -9.41 6.33 17.06
N GLU A 38 -10.43 7.19 17.02
CA GLU A 38 -11.84 6.79 17.07
C GLU A 38 -12.32 6.14 15.77
N GLU A 39 -11.90 6.67 14.62
CA GLU A 39 -12.13 6.06 13.32
C GLU A 39 -11.50 4.66 13.25
N LYS A 40 -10.27 4.53 13.76
CA LYS A 40 -9.59 3.23 13.87
C LYS A 40 -10.39 2.22 14.71
N LYS A 41 -10.93 2.66 15.86
CA LYS A 41 -11.75 1.80 16.76
C LYS A 41 -13.14 1.48 16.20
N SER A 42 -13.73 2.39 15.43
CA SER A 42 -15.05 2.18 14.83
C SER A 42 -14.98 1.18 13.67
N ASN A 43 -13.88 1.20 12.91
CA ASN A 43 -13.61 0.23 11.85
C ASN A 43 -13.30 -1.19 12.39
N GLU A 44 -12.81 -1.32 13.63
CA GLU A 44 -12.65 -2.61 14.31
C GLU A 44 -14.00 -3.27 14.65
N LYS A 45 -15.04 -2.49 15.00
CA LYS A 45 -16.36 -3.04 15.40
C LYS A 45 -17.24 -3.46 14.22
N ILE A 46 -17.13 -2.80 13.08
CA ILE A 46 -17.96 -3.09 11.89
C ILE A 46 -17.57 -4.44 11.24
N ASN A 47 -16.32 -4.89 11.41
CA ASN A 47 -15.83 -6.15 10.85
C ASN A 47 -16.36 -7.43 11.52
N VAL A 48 -17.04 -7.34 12.67
CA VAL A 48 -17.60 -8.52 13.35
C VAL A 48 -18.95 -8.96 12.77
N VAL A 49 -19.70 -8.05 12.11
CA VAL A 49 -21.09 -8.32 11.69
C VAL A 49 -21.21 -8.80 10.24
N ARG A 50 -20.19 -8.60 9.39
CA ARG A 50 -20.28 -8.91 7.94
C ARG A 50 -19.93 -10.35 7.54
N THR A 51 -19.66 -11.25 8.49
CA THR A 51 -19.24 -12.64 8.21
C THR A 51 -20.40 -13.63 8.01
N GLN A 52 -21.61 -13.16 7.68
CA GLN A 52 -22.70 -14.05 7.29
C GLN A 52 -23.35 -13.51 6.03
N LEU A 53 -22.97 -14.08 4.87
CA LEU A 53 -23.73 -14.22 3.62
C LEU A 53 -22.80 -14.12 2.39
N SER A 54 -22.18 -15.25 2.04
CA SER A 54 -22.14 -15.79 0.66
C SER A 54 -21.07 -16.89 0.56
N PRO A 55 -21.39 -18.10 0.05
CA PRO A 55 -20.46 -19.21 0.05
C PRO A 55 -19.91 -19.45 -1.36
N PHE A 56 -18.92 -18.71 -1.83
CA PHE A 56 -18.09 -19.18 -2.96
C PHE A 56 -16.67 -18.61 -2.86
N ILE A 57 -15.74 -19.52 -2.58
CA ILE A 57 -14.27 -19.52 -2.76
C ILE A 57 -13.57 -19.88 -1.44
N THR A 58 -13.25 -21.16 -1.35
CA THR A 58 -12.59 -21.81 -0.22
C THR A 58 -11.09 -21.87 -0.46
N GLN A 59 -10.32 -21.39 0.53
CA GLN A 59 -8.93 -21.73 0.90
C GLN A 59 -7.81 -21.23 -0.03
N LYS A 60 -6.76 -20.56 0.48
CA LYS A 60 -5.90 -21.04 1.56
C LYS A 60 -5.21 -19.88 2.30
N ASN A 61 -5.44 -19.83 3.61
CA ASN A 61 -4.78 -18.95 4.57
C ASN A 61 -3.27 -19.21 4.61
N ASN A 62 -2.49 -18.16 4.40
CA ASN A 62 -1.27 -17.92 5.15
C ASN A 62 -1.21 -16.41 5.43
N SER A 63 -1.50 -16.08 6.69
CA SER A 63 -1.41 -14.75 7.27
C SER A 63 0.01 -14.21 7.10
N LEU A 64 0.18 -13.31 6.12
CA LEU A 64 1.31 -12.39 6.05
C LEU A 64 0.75 -11.03 6.40
N LYS A 65 1.17 -10.58 7.59
CA LYS A 65 1.00 -9.26 8.20
C LYS A 65 0.64 -8.18 7.16
N ASP A 66 -0.47 -7.53 7.45
CA ASP A 66 -1.15 -6.58 6.59
C ASP A 66 -0.37 -5.25 6.55
N ASP A 67 0.72 -5.24 5.79
CA ASP A 67 1.49 -4.05 5.40
C ASP A 67 0.77 -3.26 4.28
N SER A 68 -0.58 -3.20 4.30
CA SER A 68 -1.38 -2.73 3.17
C SER A 68 -2.13 -1.41 3.41
N ASN A 69 -2.04 -0.78 4.58
CA ASN A 69 -2.78 0.46 4.86
C ASN A 69 -2.12 1.75 4.32
N ILE A 70 -1.13 1.63 3.43
CA ILE A 70 -0.69 2.70 2.51
C ILE A 70 -0.85 2.18 1.08
N PHE A 71 -2.04 1.67 0.75
CA PHE A 71 -2.38 1.39 -0.63
C PHE A 71 -2.94 2.65 -1.26
N ASP A 72 -2.10 3.36 -2.01
CA ASP A 72 -2.53 4.44 -2.88
C ASP A 72 -3.52 3.84 -3.90
N SER A 73 -4.75 4.36 -3.97
CA SER A 73 -5.80 3.86 -4.87
C SER A 73 -5.32 3.78 -6.32
N ARG A 74 -4.40 4.67 -6.69
CA ARG A 74 -3.70 4.73 -7.97
C ARG A 74 -2.99 3.42 -8.34
N ILE A 75 -2.48 2.66 -7.36
CA ILE A 75 -1.78 1.39 -7.59
C ILE A 75 -2.78 0.29 -7.96
N ASN A 76 -3.96 0.27 -7.34
CA ASN A 76 -5.03 -0.67 -7.69
C ASN A 76 -5.66 -0.33 -9.04
N ASP A 77 -5.90 0.94 -9.31
CA ASP A 77 -6.39 1.41 -10.62
C ASP A 77 -5.40 1.02 -11.72
N PHE A 78 -4.11 1.21 -11.47
CA PHE A 78 -3.05 0.79 -12.39
C PHE A 78 -2.98 -0.74 -12.56
N ALA A 79 -3.18 -1.52 -11.49
CA ALA A 79 -3.21 -2.99 -11.58
C ALA A 79 -4.38 -3.49 -12.44
N ASN A 80 -5.54 -2.84 -12.35
CA ASN A 80 -6.71 -3.19 -13.16
C ASN A 80 -6.54 -2.83 -14.64
N ASP A 81 -5.87 -1.72 -14.93
CA ASP A 81 -5.62 -1.24 -16.31
C ASP A 81 -4.31 -1.78 -16.92
N ILE A 82 -3.56 -2.60 -16.18
CA ILE A 82 -2.24 -3.04 -16.60
C ILE A 82 -2.26 -3.88 -17.88
N GLU A 83 -3.36 -4.59 -18.15
CA GLU A 83 -3.48 -5.44 -19.33
C GLU A 83 -3.56 -4.63 -20.63
N ASN A 84 -4.00 -3.38 -20.57
CA ASN A 84 -4.20 -2.51 -21.73
C ASN A 84 -2.99 -1.65 -22.09
N ARG A 85 -1.96 -1.62 -21.24
CA ARG A 85 -0.81 -0.71 -21.38
C ARG A 85 0.37 -1.33 -22.11
N THR A 86 1.19 -0.55 -22.81
CA THR A 86 2.41 -1.09 -23.41
C THR A 86 3.50 -1.38 -22.36
N PRO A 87 4.48 -2.26 -22.67
CA PRO A 87 5.62 -2.49 -21.78
C PRO A 87 6.35 -1.20 -21.37
N GLU A 88 6.49 -0.25 -22.29
CA GLU A 88 7.15 1.04 -22.08
C GLU A 88 6.35 1.93 -21.12
N GLU A 89 5.01 1.93 -21.24
CA GLU A 89 4.13 2.66 -20.31
C GLU A 89 4.19 2.08 -18.90
N ILE A 90 4.21 0.75 -18.79
CA ILE A 90 4.32 0.06 -17.49
C ILE A 90 5.67 0.40 -16.85
N GLU A 91 6.76 0.36 -17.63
CA GLU A 91 8.10 0.72 -17.15
C GLU A 91 8.18 2.19 -16.72
N SER A 92 7.58 3.10 -17.49
CA SER A 92 7.52 4.53 -17.17
C SER A 92 6.79 4.80 -15.85
N ILE A 93 5.62 4.18 -15.66
CA ILE A 93 4.80 4.33 -14.45
C ILE A 93 5.51 3.74 -13.23
N LEU A 94 6.09 2.54 -13.36
CA LEU A 94 6.84 1.92 -12.27
C LEU A 94 8.13 2.68 -11.91
N ASN A 95 8.69 3.44 -12.85
CA ASN A 95 9.83 4.31 -12.57
C ASN A 95 9.43 5.63 -11.91
N ASN A 96 8.17 6.07 -12.04
CA ASN A 96 7.68 7.29 -11.42
C ASN A 96 7.83 7.23 -9.89
N VAL A 97 8.63 8.16 -9.34
CA VAL A 97 8.97 8.22 -7.92
C VAL A 97 7.80 8.76 -7.09
N GLU A 98 6.86 9.50 -7.68
CA GLU A 98 5.68 10.01 -6.97
C GLU A 98 4.69 8.88 -6.63
N VAL A 99 4.50 7.95 -7.57
CA VAL A 99 3.59 6.80 -7.44
C VAL A 99 4.30 5.63 -6.76
N PHE A 100 5.53 5.31 -7.19
CA PHE A 100 6.34 4.22 -6.67
C PHE A 100 7.58 4.75 -5.97
N LYS A 101 7.39 5.37 -4.80
CA LYS A 101 8.44 6.03 -4.00
C LYS A 101 9.63 5.13 -3.66
N ASN A 102 9.39 3.85 -3.39
CA ASN A 102 10.43 2.92 -2.96
C ASN A 102 10.28 1.53 -3.58
N VAL A 103 11.30 0.70 -3.43
CA VAL A 103 11.31 -0.69 -3.93
C VAL A 103 10.23 -1.54 -3.26
N GLY A 104 9.84 -1.21 -2.02
CA GLY A 104 8.74 -1.86 -1.30
C GLY A 104 7.39 -1.69 -2.01
N ALA A 105 7.07 -0.49 -2.49
CA ALA A 105 5.85 -0.22 -3.25
C ALA A 105 5.77 -1.04 -4.55
N ILE A 106 6.91 -1.20 -5.24
CA ILE A 106 6.97 -2.04 -6.46
C ILE A 106 6.82 -3.53 -6.10
N LYS A 107 7.40 -3.98 -4.98
CA LYS A 107 7.21 -5.37 -4.50
C LYS A 107 5.76 -5.63 -4.11
N LEU A 108 5.11 -4.65 -3.50
CA LEU A 108 3.70 -4.72 -3.15
C LEU A 108 2.83 -4.83 -4.41
N PHE A 109 3.10 -4.01 -5.42
CA PHE A 109 2.44 -4.12 -6.72
C PHE A 109 2.68 -5.48 -7.40
N ALA A 110 3.90 -5.99 -7.39
CA ALA A 110 4.19 -7.34 -7.88
C ALA A 110 3.35 -8.41 -7.15
N LYS A 111 3.16 -8.26 -5.84
CA LYS A 111 2.32 -9.17 -5.04
C LYS A 111 0.85 -9.12 -5.46
N ILE A 112 0.29 -7.95 -5.79
CA ILE A 112 -1.09 -7.84 -6.33
C ILE A 112 -1.22 -8.63 -7.62
N LEU A 113 -0.23 -8.50 -8.51
CA LEU A 113 -0.19 -9.20 -9.79
C LEU A 113 0.09 -10.71 -9.64
N GLY A 114 0.24 -11.23 -8.42
CA GLY A 114 0.59 -12.62 -8.16
C GLY A 114 2.04 -12.98 -8.48
N ILE A 115 2.90 -11.98 -8.70
CA ILE A 115 4.31 -12.16 -9.07
C ILE A 115 5.15 -12.32 -7.81
N LYS A 116 5.85 -13.45 -7.71
CA LYS A 116 6.79 -13.69 -6.60
C LYS A 116 8.08 -12.92 -6.83
N THR A 117 8.44 -12.06 -5.88
CA THR A 117 9.68 -11.27 -5.90
C THR A 117 10.74 -11.87 -4.99
N ALA A 118 12.02 -11.78 -5.35
CA ALA A 118 13.11 -12.20 -4.47
C ALA A 118 13.45 -11.13 -3.41
N GLY A 119 14.03 -11.56 -2.29
CA GLY A 119 14.29 -10.68 -1.13
C GLY A 119 15.21 -9.49 -1.44
N ARG A 120 16.38 -9.75 -2.04
CA ARG A 120 17.33 -8.70 -2.48
C ARG A 120 17.25 -8.53 -3.99
N GLN A 121 16.47 -7.54 -4.44
CA GLN A 121 16.43 -7.11 -5.84
C GLN A 121 16.53 -5.59 -5.88
N ASN A 122 17.31 -5.08 -6.84
CA ASN A 122 17.34 -3.65 -7.12
C ASN A 122 16.04 -3.23 -7.84
N ARG A 123 15.75 -1.92 -7.86
CA ARG A 123 14.54 -1.37 -8.48
C ARG A 123 14.40 -1.78 -9.95
N LEU A 124 15.47 -1.59 -10.73
CA LEU A 124 15.47 -1.84 -12.18
C LEU A 124 15.17 -3.31 -12.53
N THR A 125 15.81 -4.25 -11.84
CA THR A 125 15.58 -5.70 -12.01
C THR A 125 14.14 -6.06 -11.65
N LEU A 126 13.59 -5.46 -10.60
CA LEU A 126 12.21 -5.71 -10.19
C LEU A 126 11.21 -5.21 -11.23
N ILE A 127 11.40 -4.00 -11.77
CA ILE A 127 10.56 -3.43 -12.83
C ILE A 127 10.62 -4.29 -14.09
N LYS A 128 11.83 -4.62 -14.57
CA LYS A 128 12.00 -5.47 -15.76
C LYS A 128 11.38 -6.84 -15.60
N MET A 129 11.44 -7.42 -14.40
CA MET A 129 10.81 -8.71 -14.10
C MET A 129 9.28 -8.61 -14.18
N ILE A 130 8.68 -7.55 -13.64
CA ILE A 130 7.23 -7.31 -13.70
C ILE A 130 6.79 -7.18 -15.16
N VAL A 131 7.45 -6.30 -15.93
CA VAL A 131 7.15 -6.07 -17.35
C VAL A 131 7.20 -7.38 -18.15
N LYS A 132 8.31 -8.14 -18.04
CA LYS A 132 8.46 -9.44 -18.74
C LYS A 132 7.40 -10.47 -18.35
N THR A 133 6.95 -10.45 -17.09
CA THR A 133 5.94 -11.40 -16.62
C THR A 133 4.58 -11.09 -17.22
N ILE A 134 4.22 -9.81 -17.32
CA ILE A 134 2.99 -9.34 -17.96
C ILE A 134 3.01 -9.66 -19.46
N GLU A 135 4.12 -9.38 -20.15
CA GLU A 135 4.28 -9.69 -21.57
C GLU A 135 4.12 -11.19 -21.84
N ARG A 136 4.74 -12.05 -21.02
CA ARG A 136 4.60 -13.50 -21.14
C ARG A 136 3.14 -13.92 -20.98
N SER A 137 2.45 -13.38 -19.96
CA SER A 137 1.03 -13.67 -19.74
C SER A 137 0.16 -13.28 -20.94
N ARG A 138 0.44 -12.16 -21.60
CA ARG A 138 -0.27 -11.73 -22.83
C ARG A 138 -0.03 -12.68 -24.00
N ILE A 139 1.22 -13.11 -24.20
CA ILE A 139 1.57 -14.08 -25.23
C ILE A 139 0.83 -15.39 -24.99
N ASP A 140 0.85 -15.90 -23.77
CA ASP A 140 0.18 -17.15 -23.39
C ASP A 140 -1.35 -17.06 -23.63
N LYS A 141 -1.99 -15.93 -23.28
CA LYS A 141 -3.41 -15.67 -23.60
C LYS A 141 -3.68 -15.65 -25.11
N THR A 142 -2.82 -15.02 -25.89
CA THR A 142 -2.97 -14.90 -27.34
C THR A 142 -2.83 -16.25 -28.04
N ILE A 143 -1.93 -17.11 -27.56
CA ILE A 143 -1.75 -18.49 -28.08
C ILE A 143 -2.93 -19.38 -27.66
N GLY A 144 -3.39 -19.28 -26.42
CA GLY A 144 -4.55 -20.04 -25.93
C GLY A 144 -5.83 -19.77 -26.72
N ASN A 145 -6.09 -18.51 -27.06
CA ASN A 145 -7.25 -18.12 -27.87
C ASN A 145 -7.19 -18.58 -29.33
N ARG A 146 -6.01 -18.90 -29.87
CA ARG A 146 -5.87 -19.46 -31.23
C ARG A 146 -6.03 -20.98 -31.27
N SER A 147 -6.00 -21.62 -30.11
CA SER A 147 -6.02 -23.07 -29.95
C SER A 147 -7.39 -23.62 -29.54
N SER A 148 -8.39 -22.74 -29.42
CA SER A 148 -9.78 -23.06 -29.03
C SER A 148 -10.74 -22.91 -30.21
#